data_AF-A0A1Z9IQR6-F1
#
_entry.id   AF-A0A1Z9IQR6-F1
#
_cell.length_a   1.000
_cell.length_b   1.000
_cell.length_c   1.000
_cell.angle_alpha   90.00
_cell.angle_beta   90.00
_cell.angle_gamma   90.00
#
_symmetry.space_group_name_H-M   'P 1'
#
loop_
_entity.id
_entity.type
_entity.pdbx_description
1 polymer ?
#
loop_
_entity_poly.entity_id
_entity_poly.type
_entity_poly.pdbx_seq_one_letter_code
_entity_poly.pdbx_strand_id
1 'polypeptide(L)'
;MKTSKNLRTTYNELKEVFEKLNYKVVLDKGNFNTGYCLLEHEKIIVVNKNKPYENRVKILSSILSKIDTDDIYLKPKIRELMISYNN
;
A
#
# COMPACT_ATOMS: atom_id res chain seq x y z
N MET A 1 9.67 -22.19 7.55
CA MET A 1 8.86 -20.94 7.51
C MET A 1 8.14 -20.86 6.18
N LYS A 2 6.82 -21.15 6.18
CA LYS A 2 5.97 -21.17 4.99
C LYS A 2 5.24 -19.84 4.85
N THR A 3 5.63 -19.00 3.91
CA THR A 3 4.76 -17.93 3.43
C THR A 3 5.12 -17.50 2.00
N SER A 4 5.10 -18.46 1.05
CA SER A 4 4.85 -18.12 -0.37
C SER A 4 3.38 -17.70 -0.52
N LYS A 5 3.02 -16.57 0.09
CA LYS A 5 1.70 -15.96 0.07
C LYS A 5 1.73 -14.96 -1.07
N ASN A 6 0.89 -15.19 -2.08
CA ASN A 6 0.89 -14.47 -3.35
C ASN A 6 0.93 -12.93 -3.15
N LEU A 7 2.11 -12.32 -3.36
CA LEU A 7 2.35 -10.89 -3.14
C LEU A 7 1.50 -10.02 -4.06
N ARG A 8 1.16 -10.52 -5.25
CA ARG A 8 0.25 -9.85 -6.18
C ARG A 8 -1.15 -9.77 -5.60
N THR A 9 -1.66 -10.85 -5.01
CA THR A 9 -2.96 -10.85 -4.31
C THR A 9 -2.96 -9.84 -3.16
N THR A 10 -1.92 -9.87 -2.32
CA THR A 10 -1.81 -8.94 -1.19
C THR A 10 -1.72 -7.49 -1.65
N TYR A 11 -1.00 -7.22 -2.73
CA TYR A 11 -0.95 -5.90 -3.35
C TYR A 11 -2.32 -5.42 -3.85
N ASN A 12 -3.11 -6.31 -4.47
CA ASN A 12 -4.47 -5.99 -4.91
C ASN A 12 -5.41 -5.73 -3.72
N GLU A 13 -5.34 -6.54 -2.65
CA GLU A 13 -6.12 -6.31 -1.42
C GLU A 13 -5.79 -4.94 -0.81
N LEU A 14 -4.51 -4.53 -0.79
CA LEU A 14 -4.11 -3.21 -0.32
C LEU A 14 -4.69 -2.11 -1.21
N LYS A 15 -4.67 -2.27 -2.53
CA LYS A 15 -5.29 -1.31 -3.46
C LYS A 15 -6.77 -1.11 -3.19
N GLU A 16 -7.53 -2.20 -3.00
CA GLU A 16 -8.96 -2.13 -2.68
C GLU A 16 -9.22 -1.39 -1.37
N VAL A 17 -8.34 -1.57 -0.37
CA VAL A 17 -8.42 -0.83 0.90
C VAL A 17 -8.21 0.67 0.66
N PHE A 18 -7.19 1.05 -0.11
CA PHE A 18 -6.97 2.45 -0.45
C PHE A 18 -8.13 3.06 -1.23
N GLU A 19 -8.72 2.32 -2.17
CA GLU A 19 -9.89 2.78 -2.93
C GLU A 19 -11.10 3.03 -2.01
N LYS A 20 -11.32 2.18 -0.99
CA LYS A 20 -12.35 2.40 0.03
C LYS A 20 -12.10 3.63 0.90
N LEU A 21 -10.85 4.00 1.10
CA LEU A 21 -10.43 5.23 1.80
C LEU A 21 -10.43 6.46 0.87
N ASN A 22 -10.94 6.29 -0.35
CA ASN A 22 -10.98 7.31 -1.40
C ASN A 22 -9.59 7.73 -1.89
N TYR A 23 -8.60 6.83 -1.77
CA TYR A 23 -7.26 6.98 -2.33
C TYR A 23 -7.10 6.24 -3.66
N LYS A 24 -6.37 6.85 -4.60
CA LYS A 24 -6.08 6.27 -5.90
C LYS A 24 -4.63 5.81 -5.98
N VAL A 25 -4.40 4.51 -6.15
CA VAL A 25 -3.03 3.96 -6.32
C VAL A 25 -2.66 3.88 -7.80
N VAL A 26 -1.77 4.77 -8.24
CA VAL A 26 -1.29 4.88 -9.63
C VAL A 26 0.08 4.23 -9.78
N LEU A 27 0.26 3.43 -10.83
CA LEU A 27 1.55 2.86 -11.20
C LEU A 27 2.23 3.75 -12.24
N ASP A 28 3.39 4.30 -11.89
CA ASP A 28 4.13 5.21 -12.77
C ASP A 28 5.57 4.70 -13.03
N LYS A 29 6.13 5.07 -14.18
CA LYS A 29 7.55 4.92 -14.56
C LYS A 29 8.41 6.08 -14.05
N GLY A 30 7.83 7.15 -13.52
CA GLY A 30 8.55 8.35 -13.08
C GLY A 30 9.66 8.10 -12.05
N ASN A 31 10.69 8.95 -12.10
CA ASN A 31 11.87 8.90 -11.23
C ASN A 31 11.59 9.56 -9.87
N PHE A 32 10.65 8.99 -9.10
CA PHE A 32 10.34 9.48 -7.75
C PHE A 32 11.39 8.95 -6.77
N ASN A 33 12.28 9.82 -6.28
CA ASN A 33 13.40 9.47 -5.40
C ASN A 33 12.98 8.79 -4.08
N THR A 34 11.74 8.94 -3.65
CA THR A 34 11.19 8.41 -2.38
C THR A 34 10.37 7.12 -2.54
N GLY A 35 10.16 6.62 -3.76
CA GLY A 35 9.40 5.39 -4.02
C GLY A 35 7.87 5.53 -3.92
N TYR A 36 7.36 6.61 -3.33
CA TYR A 36 5.97 7.05 -3.42
C TYR A 36 5.83 8.57 -3.25
N CYS A 37 4.74 9.11 -3.79
CA CYS A 37 4.25 10.46 -3.52
C CYS A 37 2.81 10.33 -3.02
N LEU A 38 2.53 10.93 -1.86
CA LEU A 38 1.18 11.11 -1.33
C LEU A 38 0.75 12.54 -1.64
N LEU A 39 -0.12 12.72 -2.63
CA LEU A 39 -0.78 14.00 -2.85
C LEU A 39 -1.95 14.07 -1.88
N GLU A 40 -1.73 14.56 -0.67
CA GLU A 40 -2.76 14.59 0.39
C GLU A 40 -4.04 15.33 -0.04
N HIS A 41 -3.90 16.37 -0.87
CA HIS A 41 -5.03 17.12 -1.45
C HIS A 41 -5.83 16.32 -2.49
N GLU A 42 -5.20 15.37 -3.19
CA GLU A 42 -5.85 14.58 -4.25
C GLU A 42 -6.08 13.12 -3.86
N LYS A 43 -5.62 12.70 -2.67
CA LYS A 43 -5.60 11.31 -2.20
C LYS A 43 -4.97 10.35 -3.22
N ILE A 44 -3.92 10.77 -3.92
CA ILE A 44 -3.23 9.93 -4.92
C ILE A 44 -1.95 9.35 -4.33
N ILE A 45 -1.76 8.05 -4.49
CA ILE A 45 -0.55 7.31 -4.12
C ILE A 45 0.12 6.82 -5.40
N VAL A 46 1.30 7.35 -5.70
CA VAL A 46 2.08 6.91 -6.86
C VAL A 46 3.07 5.83 -6.41
N VAL A 47 3.10 4.70 -7.11
CA VAL A 47 4.04 3.59 -6.84
C VAL A 47 4.84 3.27 -8.10
N ASN A 48 6.17 3.15 -7.97
CA ASN A 48 7.03 2.84 -9.09
C ASN A 48 6.76 1.42 -9.64
N LYS A 49 6.37 1.34 -10.91
CA LYS A 49 6.00 0.08 -11.56
C LYS A 49 7.16 -0.85 -11.89
N ASN A 50 8.40 -0.39 -11.77
CA ASN A 50 9.60 -1.20 -12.01
C ASN A 50 10.07 -1.90 -10.72
N LYS A 51 9.55 -1.52 -9.54
CA LYS A 51 9.90 -2.17 -8.27
C LYS A 51 9.14 -3.50 -8.11
N PRO A 52 9.72 -4.52 -7.45
CA PRO A 52 9.05 -5.80 -7.20
C PRO A 52 7.85 -5.62 -6.26
N TYR A 53 6.90 -6.59 -6.29
CA TYR A 53 5.69 -6.53 -5.47
C TYR A 53 5.97 -6.43 -3.97
N GLU A 54 7.05 -7.04 -3.47
CA GLU A 54 7.49 -6.92 -2.09
C GLU A 54 7.65 -5.46 -1.66
N ASN A 55 8.40 -4.67 -2.46
CA ASN A 55 8.58 -3.25 -2.21
C ASN A 55 7.26 -2.49 -2.27
N ARG A 56 6.38 -2.83 -3.23
CA ARG A 56 5.09 -2.14 -3.36
C ARG A 56 4.19 -2.42 -2.17
N VAL A 57 4.10 -3.68 -1.72
CA VAL A 57 3.35 -4.09 -0.53
C VAL A 57 3.90 -3.39 0.71
N LYS A 58 5.23 -3.35 0.87
CA LYS A 58 5.88 -2.64 1.99
C LYS A 58 5.52 -1.15 2.01
N ILE A 59 5.67 -0.47 0.87
CA ILE A 59 5.34 0.96 0.74
C ILE A 59 3.86 1.21 1.06
N LEU A 60 2.96 0.47 0.42
CA LEU A 60 1.51 0.61 0.64
C LEU A 60 1.12 0.33 2.09
N SER A 61 1.70 -0.69 2.73
CA SER A 61 1.42 -1.01 4.13
C SER A 61 1.91 0.09 5.08
N SER A 62 3.07 0.69 4.81
CA SER A 62 3.64 1.78 5.59
C SER A 62 2.89 3.10 5.42
N ILE A 63 2.29 3.35 4.25
CA ILE A 63 1.37 4.48 4.07
C ILE A 63 0.06 4.20 4.80
N LEU A 64 -0.47 2.98 4.68
CA LEU A 64 -1.73 2.60 5.31
C LEU A 64 -1.67 2.73 6.84
N SER A 65 -0.52 2.44 7.46
CA SER A 65 -0.32 2.59 8.91
C SER A 65 -0.30 4.05 9.39
N LYS A 66 -0.17 5.02 8.48
CA LYS A 66 -0.11 6.47 8.80
C LYS A 66 -1.38 7.23 8.49
N ILE A 67 -2.33 6.63 7.77
CA ILE A 67 -3.61 7.24 7.44
C ILE A 67 -4.70 6.71 8.36
N ASP A 68 -5.75 7.50 8.53
CA ASP A 68 -6.93 7.07 9.28
C ASP A 68 -7.66 5.96 8.52
N THR A 69 -7.95 4.86 9.23
CA THR A 69 -8.64 3.68 8.70
C THR A 69 -9.82 3.25 9.56
N ASP A 70 -10.23 4.08 10.53
CA ASP A 70 -11.25 3.72 11.52
C ASP A 70 -12.64 3.54 10.90
N ASP A 71 -12.91 4.25 9.80
CA ASP A 71 -14.18 4.19 9.07
C ASP A 71 -14.35 2.95 8.18
N ILE A 72 -13.35 2.06 8.10
CA ILE A 72 -13.42 0.88 7.24
C ILE A 72 -13.06 -0.42 7.95
N TYR A 73 -13.70 -1.51 7.53
CA TYR A 73 -13.31 -2.84 7.95
C TYR A 73 -12.04 -3.31 7.23
N LEU A 74 -10.95 -3.45 7.99
CA LEU A 74 -9.71 -4.08 7.54
C LEU A 74 -9.65 -5.55 7.95
N LYS A 75 -9.34 -6.43 6.99
CA LYS A 75 -9.05 -7.85 7.25
C LYS A 75 -7.87 -7.98 8.23
N PRO A 76 -7.85 -9.00 9.11
CA PRO A 76 -6.75 -9.22 10.07
C PRO A 76 -5.36 -9.22 9.43
N LYS A 77 -5.21 -9.89 8.29
CA LYS A 77 -3.97 -9.94 7.50
C LYS A 77 -3.45 -8.55 7.07
N ILE A 78 -4.34 -7.60 6.77
CA ILE A 78 -3.93 -6.24 6.37
C ILE A 78 -3.44 -5.47 7.59
N ARG A 79 -4.11 -5.61 8.74
CA ARG A 79 -3.67 -5.01 10.01
C ARG A 79 -2.30 -5.53 10.44
N GLU A 80 -2.06 -6.84 10.30
CA GLU A 80 -0.75 -7.44 10.55
C GLU A 80 0.35 -6.83 9.67
N LEU A 81 0.07 -6.59 8.39
CA LEU A 81 1.03 -5.96 7.48
C LEU A 81 1.35 -4.52 7.88
N MET A 82 0.34 -3.74 8.28
CA MET A 82 0.54 -2.37 8.77
C MET A 82 1.52 -2.35 9.95
N ILE A 83 1.33 -3.24 10.93
CA ILE A 83 2.20 -3.35 12.12
C ILE A 83 3.60 -3.82 11.73
N SER A 84 3.69 -4.82 10.84
CA SER A 84 4.97 -5.42 10.43
C SER A 84 5.89 -4.45 9.67
N TYR A 85 5.34 -3.42 9.03
CA TYR A 85 6.11 -2.46 8.21
C TYR A 85 6.18 -1.06 8.82
N ASN A 86 5.86 -0.91 10.11
CA ASN A 86 5.93 0.36 10.86
C ASN A 86 7.21 0.53 11.69
N ASN A 87 8.30 -0.16 11.33
CA ASN A 87 9.63 -0.02 11.95
C ASN A 87 10.60 0.75 11.05
#